data_AF-A0A7V6L2H1-F1
#
_entry.id   AF-A0A7V6L2H1-F1
#
_cell.length_a   1.000
_cell.length_b   1.000
_cell.length_c   1.000
_cell.angle_alpha   90.00
_cell.angle_beta   90.00
_cell.angle_gamma   90.00
#
_symmetry.space_group_name_H-M   'P 1'
#
loop_
_entity.id
_entity.type
_entity.pdbx_description
1 polymer ?
#
loop_
_entity_poly.entity_id
_entity_poly.type
_entity_poly.pdbx_seq_one_letter_code
_entity_poly.pdbx_strand_id
1 'polypeptide(L)'
;MRKYIVAIVFLGLMLFLAVLPKSEPQKEYIIVFFTNGGDNIPSMTVPSNSKVRAPKDPVRTSSEFAGWYTTINFEEGTEFDFNTTVITESITLYAKWQLDEFTITYNWEGGTLAEGAINSYRMSFTYEDRIVFFKPSNSAHHPRHEEYGRFTGWREISQADYNNLSAEEKTNYPFMESIEPKGDLIQIYPDKEVVLYAHYRNFPSS
;
A
#
# COMPACT_ATOMS: atom_id res chain seq x y z
N MET A 1 -2.31 -51.04 67.65
CA MET A 1 -1.23 -50.37 66.90
C MET A 1 -1.53 -50.12 65.41
N ARG A 2 -2.20 -51.04 64.69
CA ARG A 2 -2.45 -50.92 63.23
C ARG A 2 -3.50 -49.87 62.81
N LYS A 3 -4.33 -49.34 63.74
CA LYS A 3 -5.40 -48.36 63.44
C LYS A 3 -4.95 -46.89 63.46
N TYR A 4 -3.79 -46.57 64.04
CA TYR A 4 -3.27 -45.19 64.13
C TYR A 4 -2.33 -44.82 62.98
N ILE A 5 -1.75 -45.80 62.29
CA ILE A 5 -0.83 -45.58 61.16
C ILE A 5 -1.59 -45.06 59.92
N VAL A 6 -2.82 -45.54 59.69
CA VAL A 6 -3.65 -45.09 58.55
C VAL A 6 -4.15 -43.65 58.74
N ALA A 7 -4.42 -43.23 59.99
CA ALA A 7 -4.88 -41.87 60.30
C ALA A 7 -3.77 -40.81 60.13
N ILE A 8 -2.50 -41.14 60.44
CA ILE A 8 -1.37 -40.22 60.31
C ILE A 8 -0.96 -40.01 58.85
N VAL A 9 -1.08 -41.06 58.01
CA VAL A 9 -0.82 -40.96 56.56
C VAL A 9 -1.91 -40.14 55.85
N PHE A 10 -3.17 -40.23 56.28
CA PHE A 10 -4.27 -39.41 55.74
C PHE A 10 -4.20 -37.93 56.16
N LEU A 11 -3.77 -37.63 57.40
CA LEU A 11 -3.57 -36.24 57.84
C LEU A 11 -2.37 -35.58 57.13
N GLY A 12 -1.29 -36.34 56.89
CA GLY A 12 -0.13 -35.86 56.14
C GLY A 12 -0.42 -35.61 54.65
N LEU A 13 -1.26 -36.45 54.03
CA LEU A 13 -1.66 -36.28 52.63
C LEU A 13 -2.70 -35.16 52.44
N MET A 14 -3.56 -34.89 53.44
CA MET A 14 -4.45 -33.72 53.42
C MET A 14 -3.74 -32.39 53.70
N LEU A 15 -2.60 -32.41 54.40
CA LEU A 15 -1.74 -31.22 54.56
C LEU A 15 -0.84 -30.95 53.34
N PHE A 16 -0.63 -31.93 52.46
CA PHE A 16 0.10 -31.74 51.20
C PHE A 16 -0.80 -31.32 50.01
N LEU A 17 -2.13 -31.45 50.17
CA LEU A 17 -3.12 -30.98 49.18
C LEU A 17 -3.58 -29.53 49.43
N ALA A 18 -3.16 -28.88 50.52
CA ALA A 18 -3.61 -27.55 50.91
C ALA A 18 -2.65 -26.39 50.50
N VAL A 19 -1.59 -26.68 49.74
CA VAL A 19 -0.70 -25.64 49.17
C VAL A 19 -0.50 -25.91 47.68
N LEU A 20 -1.59 -25.92 46.91
CA LEU A 20 -1.44 -25.51 45.52
C LEU A 20 -1.00 -24.05 45.57
N PRO A 21 0.14 -23.67 44.97
CA PRO A 21 0.54 -22.27 44.93
C PRO A 21 -0.62 -21.49 44.32
N LYS A 22 -1.16 -20.53 45.07
CA LYS A 22 -2.15 -19.57 44.56
C LYS A 22 -1.47 -18.89 43.38
N SER A 23 -1.90 -19.19 42.15
CA SER A 23 -1.35 -18.53 40.97
C SER A 23 -1.59 -17.04 41.13
N GLU A 24 -0.53 -16.27 41.33
CA GLU A 24 -0.63 -14.81 41.33
C GLU A 24 -1.19 -14.37 39.97
N PRO A 25 -2.07 -13.35 39.92
CA PRO A 25 -2.52 -12.81 38.65
C PRO A 25 -1.30 -12.37 37.86
N GLN A 26 -0.99 -13.09 36.79
CA GLN A 26 0.14 -12.78 35.93
C GLN A 26 -0.16 -11.44 35.26
N LYS A 27 0.76 -10.47 35.38
CA LYS A 27 0.62 -9.19 34.69
C LYS A 27 0.50 -9.45 33.18
N GLU A 28 -0.44 -8.80 32.53
CA GLU A 28 -0.66 -8.92 31.09
C GLU A 28 -0.41 -7.59 30.38
N TYR A 29 -0.06 -7.68 29.10
CA TYR A 29 0.19 -6.55 28.22
C TYR A 29 -0.63 -6.67 26.95
N ILE A 30 -1.04 -5.52 26.42
CA ILE A 30 -1.86 -5.41 25.22
C ILE A 30 -0.96 -5.04 24.05
N ILE A 31 -1.11 -5.75 22.94
CA ILE A 31 -0.51 -5.45 21.65
C ILE A 31 -1.60 -4.92 20.74
N VAL A 32 -1.45 -3.68 20.30
CA VAL A 32 -2.36 -3.03 19.34
C VAL A 32 -1.71 -3.07 17.96
N PHE A 33 -2.45 -3.53 16.95
CA PHE A 33 -2.00 -3.56 15.56
C PHE A 33 -2.61 -2.41 14.78
N PHE A 34 -1.77 -1.45 14.38
CA PHE A 34 -2.17 -0.34 13.53
C PHE A 34 -1.73 -0.63 12.09
N THR A 35 -2.68 -1.07 11.27
CA THR A 35 -2.39 -1.66 9.96
C THR A 35 -2.08 -0.64 8.86
N ASN A 36 -2.11 0.66 9.17
CA ASN A 36 -1.78 1.74 8.24
C ASN A 36 -2.47 1.60 6.87
N GLY A 37 -3.77 1.34 6.88
CA GLY A 37 -4.58 1.21 5.66
C GLY A 37 -4.76 -0.22 5.15
N GLY A 38 -4.18 -1.23 5.80
CA GLY A 38 -4.55 -2.64 5.59
C GLY A 38 -5.86 -3.04 6.29
N ASP A 39 -6.29 -4.29 6.10
CA ASP A 39 -7.42 -4.88 6.81
C ASP A 39 -7.23 -4.85 8.35
N ASN A 40 -8.35 -4.89 9.07
CA ASN A 40 -8.32 -4.76 10.53
C ASN A 40 -7.79 -6.04 11.20
N ILE A 41 -6.80 -5.88 12.07
CA ILE A 41 -6.30 -6.95 12.94
C ILE A 41 -6.68 -6.62 14.40
N PRO A 42 -7.41 -7.50 15.10
CA PRO A 42 -7.74 -7.31 16.50
C PRO A 42 -6.50 -7.24 17.39
N SER A 43 -6.57 -6.47 18.48
CA SER A 43 -5.52 -6.46 19.48
C SER A 43 -5.38 -7.82 20.18
N MET A 44 -4.20 -8.08 20.72
CA MET A 44 -3.90 -9.29 21.48
C MET A 44 -3.49 -8.94 22.91
N THR A 45 -3.79 -9.83 23.85
CA THR A 45 -3.30 -9.75 25.22
C THR A 45 -2.39 -10.93 25.47
N VAL A 46 -1.20 -10.69 26.01
CA VAL A 46 -0.24 -11.74 26.37
C VAL A 46 0.30 -11.54 27.79
N PRO A 47 0.71 -12.62 28.47
CA PRO A 47 1.34 -12.47 29.76
C PRO A 47 2.70 -11.78 29.69
N SER A 48 3.09 -11.07 30.75
CA SER A 48 4.40 -10.45 30.89
C SER A 48 5.53 -11.47 30.74
N ASN A 49 6.63 -11.02 30.13
CA ASN A 49 7.83 -11.82 29.87
C ASN A 49 7.57 -13.02 28.94
N SER A 50 6.52 -12.93 28.11
CA SER A 50 6.23 -13.91 27.07
C SER A 50 6.40 -13.29 25.67
N LYS A 51 6.42 -14.15 24.65
CA LYS A 51 6.43 -13.72 23.24
C LYS A 51 5.01 -13.76 22.70
N VAL A 52 4.69 -12.84 21.79
CA VAL A 52 3.42 -12.82 21.07
C VAL A 52 3.55 -13.60 19.76
N ARG A 53 2.53 -14.39 19.41
CA ARG A 53 2.49 -15.05 18.10
C ARG A 53 2.12 -14.02 17.04
N ALA A 54 2.84 -14.01 15.92
CA ALA A 54 2.50 -13.14 14.80
C ALA A 54 1.03 -13.36 14.35
N PRO A 55 0.29 -12.27 14.07
CA PRO A 55 -0.98 -12.38 13.37
C PRO A 55 -0.75 -12.87 11.94
N LYS A 56 -1.84 -13.12 11.21
CA LYS A 56 -1.74 -13.18 9.75
C LYS A 56 -1.30 -11.81 9.24
N ASP A 57 -0.42 -11.78 8.24
CA ASP A 57 -0.04 -10.54 7.60
C ASP A 57 -1.29 -9.80 7.09
N PRO A 58 -1.41 -8.50 7.37
CA PRO A 58 -2.52 -7.71 6.86
C PRO A 58 -2.45 -7.64 5.34
N VAL A 59 -3.56 -7.32 4.71
CA VAL A 59 -3.67 -7.09 3.27
C VAL A 59 -4.06 -5.65 3.00
N ARG A 60 -3.31 -5.01 2.10
CA ARG A 60 -3.56 -3.66 1.61
C ARG A 60 -3.48 -3.65 0.08
N THR A 61 -4.44 -3.00 -0.57
CA THR A 61 -4.46 -2.88 -2.04
C THR A 61 -3.22 -2.15 -2.56
N SER A 62 -2.62 -2.66 -3.63
CA SER A 62 -1.45 -2.08 -4.31
C SER A 62 -0.22 -1.90 -3.42
N SER A 63 0.00 -2.80 -2.47
CA SER A 63 1.13 -2.74 -1.53
C SER A 63 1.53 -4.13 -1.07
N GLU A 64 2.82 -4.31 -0.81
CA GLU A 64 3.37 -5.50 -0.18
C GLU A 64 3.63 -5.23 1.31
N PHE A 65 3.23 -6.17 2.18
CA PHE A 65 3.46 -6.05 3.62
C PHE A 65 4.96 -6.23 3.92
N ALA A 66 5.59 -5.19 4.44
CA ALA A 66 7.03 -5.17 4.69
C ALA A 66 7.42 -5.50 6.14
N GLY A 67 6.44 -5.64 7.04
CA GLY A 67 6.68 -6.00 8.44
C GLY A 67 6.02 -5.05 9.45
N TRP A 68 6.18 -5.40 10.73
CA TRP A 68 5.67 -4.61 11.86
C TRP A 68 6.79 -3.80 12.49
N TYR A 69 6.49 -2.55 12.87
CA TYR A 69 7.46 -1.65 13.49
C TYR A 69 6.88 -1.06 14.78
N THR A 70 7.74 -0.71 15.73
CA THR A 70 7.34 -0.11 17.01
C THR A 70 7.12 1.41 16.93
N THR A 71 7.51 2.02 15.80
CA THR A 71 7.32 3.44 15.51
C THR A 71 6.55 3.64 14.22
N ILE A 72 5.75 4.72 14.17
CA ILE A 72 4.96 5.05 12.98
C ILE A 72 5.81 5.54 11.79
N ASN A 73 7.01 6.04 12.05
CA ASN A 73 7.93 6.55 11.03
C ASN A 73 8.89 5.47 10.49
N PHE A 74 8.81 4.23 11.00
CA PHE A 74 9.63 3.09 10.56
C PHE A 74 11.13 3.33 10.67
N GLU A 75 11.57 3.98 11.76
CA GLU A 75 12.98 4.26 12.01
C GLU A 75 13.82 2.98 12.03
N GLU A 76 15.09 3.08 11.62
CA GLU A 76 16.01 1.93 11.61
C GLU A 76 16.12 1.30 13.01
N GLY A 77 16.08 -0.03 13.09
CA GLY A 77 16.11 -0.76 14.36
C GLY A 77 14.79 -0.83 15.11
N THR A 78 13.69 -0.30 14.54
CA THR A 78 12.35 -0.38 15.15
C THR A 78 11.49 -1.51 14.60
N GLU A 79 12.04 -2.35 13.72
CA GLU A 79 11.36 -3.56 13.23
C GLU A 79 11.11 -4.53 14.38
N PHE A 80 9.90 -5.07 14.44
CA PHE A 80 9.46 -5.95 15.51
C PHE A 80 9.53 -7.42 15.07
N ASP A 81 10.41 -8.19 15.71
CA ASP A 81 10.54 -9.63 15.47
C ASP A 81 9.76 -10.44 16.52
N PHE A 82 8.68 -11.08 16.09
CA PHE A 82 7.81 -11.93 16.91
C PHE A 82 8.54 -13.18 17.47
N ASN A 83 9.63 -13.61 16.86
CA ASN A 83 10.36 -14.80 17.28
C ASN A 83 11.34 -14.53 18.43
N THR A 84 11.85 -13.31 18.53
CA THR A 84 12.89 -12.93 19.49
C THR A 84 12.41 -11.94 20.55
N THR A 85 11.42 -11.11 20.24
CA THR A 85 10.98 -10.02 21.14
C THR A 85 10.10 -10.52 22.27
N VAL A 86 10.51 -10.24 23.50
CA VAL A 86 9.74 -10.52 24.73
C VAL A 86 8.92 -9.28 25.09
N ILE A 87 7.64 -9.48 25.40
CA ILE A 87 6.72 -8.41 25.78
C ILE A 87 6.88 -8.10 27.27
N THR A 88 7.42 -6.91 27.55
CA THR A 88 7.62 -6.37 28.91
C THR A 88 6.74 -5.17 29.22
N GLU A 89 5.99 -4.66 28.23
CA GLU A 89 4.99 -3.59 28.35
C GLU A 89 3.97 -3.67 27.20
N SER A 90 2.86 -2.95 27.32
CA SER A 90 1.90 -2.81 26.22
C SER A 90 2.53 -2.03 25.07
N ILE A 91 2.29 -2.45 23.83
CA ILE A 91 2.93 -1.89 22.65
C ILE A 91 1.95 -1.72 21.50
N THR A 92 2.16 -0.69 20.69
CA THR A 92 1.48 -0.54 19.39
C THR A 92 2.47 -0.89 18.29
N LEU A 93 2.07 -1.77 17.39
CA LEU A 93 2.83 -2.14 16.20
C LEU A 93 2.18 -1.51 14.97
N TYR A 94 3.01 -0.90 14.14
CA TYR A 94 2.63 -0.20 12.92
C TYR A 94 3.05 -1.03 11.71
N ALA A 95 2.10 -1.35 10.83
CA ALA A 95 2.41 -2.06 9.59
C ALA A 95 3.17 -1.12 8.64
N LYS A 96 4.31 -1.57 8.13
CA LYS A 96 5.01 -0.93 7.03
C LYS A 96 4.60 -1.59 5.72
N TRP A 97 4.46 -0.78 4.69
CA TRP A 97 4.10 -1.20 3.35
C TRP A 97 5.19 -0.79 2.38
N GLN A 98 5.59 -1.72 1.51
CA GLN A 98 6.28 -1.38 0.27
C GLN A 98 5.19 -1.08 -0.76
N LEU A 99 5.05 0.19 -1.13
CA LEU A 99 4.07 0.60 -2.13
C LEU A 99 4.50 0.08 -3.49
N ASP A 100 3.54 -0.46 -4.24
CA ASP A 100 3.80 -0.82 -5.63
C ASP A 100 4.12 0.46 -6.42
N GLU A 101 5.11 0.38 -7.30
CA GLU A 101 5.38 1.46 -8.26
C GLU A 101 4.64 1.18 -9.58
N PHE A 102 4.26 2.25 -10.27
CA PHE A 102 3.82 2.16 -11.67
C PHE A 102 4.58 3.15 -12.54
N THR A 103 4.71 2.79 -13.81
CA THR A 103 5.39 3.61 -14.83
C THR A 103 4.36 4.25 -15.75
N ILE A 104 4.47 5.56 -15.94
CA ILE A 104 3.80 6.26 -17.04
C ILE A 104 4.80 6.54 -18.16
N THR A 105 4.39 6.26 -19.40
CA THR A 105 5.14 6.57 -20.61
C THR A 105 4.34 7.55 -21.45
N TYR A 106 4.95 8.69 -21.78
CA TYR A 106 4.39 9.67 -22.70
C TYR A 106 4.90 9.43 -24.11
N ASN A 107 4.01 9.06 -25.01
CA ASN A 107 4.30 8.93 -26.43
C ASN A 107 3.79 10.18 -27.18
N TRP A 108 4.73 10.99 -27.67
CA TRP A 108 4.43 12.23 -28.39
C TRP A 108 3.93 12.01 -29.83
N GLU A 109 3.85 10.76 -30.30
CA GLU A 109 3.32 10.44 -31.64
C GLU A 109 4.00 11.25 -32.76
N GLY A 110 5.30 11.55 -32.65
CA GLY A 110 6.02 12.37 -33.64
C GLY A 110 5.87 13.88 -33.48
N GLY A 111 5.20 14.36 -32.43
CA GLY A 111 5.11 15.78 -32.12
C GLY A 111 6.46 16.40 -31.71
N THR A 112 6.78 17.53 -32.32
CA THR A 112 7.95 18.34 -32.01
C THR A 112 7.68 19.20 -30.78
N LEU A 113 8.55 19.08 -29.78
CA LEU A 113 8.53 19.89 -28.58
C LEU A 113 9.38 21.15 -28.73
N ALA A 114 9.11 22.15 -27.91
CA ALA A 114 10.00 23.31 -27.80
C ALA A 114 11.38 22.89 -27.23
N GLU A 115 12.42 23.63 -27.60
CA GLU A 115 13.77 23.42 -27.09
C GLU A 115 13.78 23.46 -25.55
N GLY A 116 14.38 22.44 -24.92
CA GLY A 116 14.41 22.30 -23.45
C GLY A 116 13.19 21.58 -22.83
N ALA A 117 12.21 21.15 -23.62
CA ALA A 117 11.12 20.32 -23.13
C ALA A 117 11.60 18.88 -22.85
N ILE A 118 11.16 18.30 -21.74
CA ILE A 118 11.47 16.92 -21.36
C ILE A 118 10.65 15.97 -22.24
N ASN A 119 11.36 15.11 -22.98
CA ASN A 119 10.82 14.24 -24.04
C ASN A 119 10.30 12.89 -23.55
N SER A 120 10.59 12.52 -22.30
CA SER A 120 10.03 11.35 -21.65
C SER A 120 10.09 11.54 -20.14
N TYR A 121 8.95 11.38 -19.49
CA TYR A 121 8.89 11.24 -18.05
C TYR A 121 8.63 9.77 -17.80
N ARG A 122 9.68 8.96 -17.67
CA ARG A 122 9.52 7.72 -16.90
C ARG A 122 9.52 8.15 -15.45
N MET A 123 8.35 8.28 -14.89
CA MET A 123 8.18 8.54 -13.46
C MET A 123 7.64 7.27 -12.84
N SER A 124 8.36 6.76 -11.83
CA SER A 124 7.81 5.82 -10.87
C SER A 124 6.97 6.62 -9.90
N PHE A 125 5.73 6.19 -9.71
CA PHE A 125 4.84 6.78 -8.73
C PHE A 125 4.30 5.70 -7.82
N THR A 126 3.99 6.09 -6.60
CA THR A 126 3.28 5.25 -5.65
C THR A 126 1.77 5.38 -5.89
N TYR A 127 1.00 4.35 -5.53
CA TYR A 127 -0.47 4.39 -5.59
C TYR A 127 -1.13 5.37 -4.61
N GLU A 128 -0.34 6.18 -3.89
CA GLU A 128 -0.85 7.28 -3.06
C GLU A 128 -0.67 8.64 -3.76
N ASP A 129 0.13 8.70 -4.82
CA ASP A 129 0.47 9.96 -5.49
C ASP A 129 -0.64 10.41 -6.44
N ARG A 130 -1.16 11.63 -6.25
CA ARG A 130 -1.96 12.27 -7.30
C ARG A 130 -1.05 12.71 -8.44
N ILE A 131 -1.31 12.21 -9.65
CA ILE A 131 -0.51 12.53 -10.82
C ILE A 131 -1.29 13.47 -11.73
N VAL A 132 -0.76 14.68 -11.91
CA VAL A 132 -1.25 15.62 -12.91
C VAL A 132 -0.40 15.46 -14.16
N PHE A 133 -1.05 15.19 -15.29
CA PHE A 133 -0.34 15.01 -16.55
C PHE A 133 0.12 16.34 -17.11
N PHE A 134 1.25 16.30 -17.83
CA PHE A 134 1.77 17.49 -18.47
C PHE A 134 0.73 18.06 -19.45
N LYS A 135 0.28 19.28 -19.17
CA LYS A 135 -0.52 20.09 -20.07
C LYS A 135 0.17 21.45 -20.18
N PRO A 136 0.72 21.82 -21.34
CA PRO A 136 1.37 23.12 -21.47
C PRO A 136 0.38 24.24 -21.13
N SER A 137 0.81 25.22 -20.36
CA SER A 137 -0.05 26.30 -19.85
C SER A 137 -0.46 27.33 -20.91
N ASN A 138 0.24 27.36 -22.05
CA ASN A 138 -0.05 28.24 -23.17
C ASN A 138 0.05 27.48 -24.49
N SER A 139 -0.99 27.63 -25.33
CA SER A 139 -1.08 27.11 -26.70
C SER A 139 0.16 27.31 -27.58
N ALA A 140 0.96 28.36 -27.35
CA ALA A 140 2.20 28.62 -28.09
C ALA A 140 3.31 27.59 -27.78
N HIS A 141 3.30 27.00 -26.58
CA HIS A 141 4.23 25.96 -26.14
C HIS A 141 3.64 24.56 -26.30
N HIS A 142 2.47 24.43 -26.94
CA HIS A 142 1.93 23.12 -27.25
C HIS A 142 2.82 22.43 -28.28
N PRO A 143 3.18 21.15 -28.06
CA PRO A 143 3.83 20.36 -29.08
C PRO A 143 3.05 20.43 -30.40
N ARG A 144 3.78 20.43 -31.50
CA ARG A 144 3.21 20.48 -32.85
C ARG A 144 3.52 19.19 -33.59
N HIS A 145 2.51 18.67 -34.26
CA HIS A 145 2.66 17.57 -35.19
C HIS A 145 2.49 18.09 -36.61
N GLU A 146 3.35 17.70 -37.54
CA GLU A 146 3.30 18.19 -38.92
C GLU A 146 1.99 17.81 -39.62
N GLU A 147 1.56 16.55 -39.48
CA GLU A 147 0.30 16.06 -40.04
C GLU A 147 -0.95 16.49 -39.26
N TYR A 148 -0.93 16.35 -37.94
CA TYR A 148 -2.14 16.45 -37.11
C TYR A 148 -2.32 17.79 -36.38
N GLY A 149 -1.35 18.71 -36.46
CA GLY A 149 -1.51 20.07 -35.97
C GLY A 149 -1.11 20.27 -34.51
N ARG A 150 -1.97 20.91 -33.70
CA ARG A 150 -1.61 21.33 -32.34
C ARG A 150 -2.01 20.27 -31.31
N PHE A 151 -1.15 20.04 -30.31
CA PHE A 151 -1.47 19.18 -29.17
C PHE A 151 -2.73 19.67 -28.44
N THR A 152 -3.58 18.74 -28.03
CA THR A 152 -4.85 19.02 -27.34
C THR A 152 -5.01 18.25 -26.03
N GLY A 153 -4.26 17.17 -25.83
CA GLY A 153 -4.24 16.42 -24.58
C GLY A 153 -3.73 14.99 -24.77
N TRP A 154 -3.73 14.23 -23.68
CA TRP A 154 -3.31 12.83 -23.64
C TRP A 154 -4.50 11.88 -23.72
N ARG A 155 -4.33 10.70 -24.33
CA ARG A 155 -5.31 9.60 -24.37
C ARG A 155 -4.59 8.26 -24.23
N GLU A 156 -5.33 7.19 -23.94
CA GLU A 156 -4.79 5.83 -23.81
C GLU A 156 -4.61 5.08 -25.13
N ILE A 157 -4.99 5.71 -26.24
CA ILE A 157 -4.89 5.12 -27.57
C ILE A 157 -4.20 6.08 -28.53
N SER A 158 -3.52 5.52 -29.54
CA SER A 158 -2.81 6.30 -30.55
C SER A 158 -3.75 7.25 -31.31
N GLN A 159 -3.17 8.28 -31.93
CA GLN A 159 -3.96 9.20 -32.76
C GLN A 159 -4.61 8.47 -33.93
N ALA A 160 -3.90 7.52 -34.54
CA ALA A 160 -4.38 6.73 -35.66
C ALA A 160 -5.59 5.86 -35.27
N ASP A 161 -5.49 5.15 -34.14
CA ASP A 161 -6.58 4.31 -33.64
C ASP A 161 -7.79 5.17 -33.28
N TYR A 162 -7.57 6.30 -32.59
CA TYR A 162 -8.64 7.24 -32.26
C TYR A 162 -9.35 7.75 -33.52
N ASN A 163 -8.62 8.04 -34.60
CA ASN A 163 -9.22 8.55 -35.84
C ASN A 163 -10.15 7.51 -36.49
N ASN A 164 -9.86 6.22 -36.34
CA ASN A 164 -10.65 5.11 -36.88
C ASN A 164 -11.94 4.81 -36.09
N LEU A 165 -12.09 5.36 -34.88
CA LEU A 165 -13.28 5.17 -34.05
C LEU A 165 -14.50 5.95 -34.57
N SER A 166 -15.69 5.38 -34.37
CA SER A 166 -16.96 6.09 -34.53
C SER A 166 -17.10 7.24 -33.53
N ALA A 167 -18.08 8.12 -33.75
CA ALA A 167 -18.34 9.24 -32.84
C ALA A 167 -18.74 8.76 -31.43
N GLU A 168 -19.44 7.64 -31.33
CA GLU A 168 -19.85 7.03 -30.07
C GLU A 168 -18.66 6.45 -29.31
N GLU A 169 -17.81 5.65 -29.97
CA GLU A 169 -16.63 5.03 -29.36
C GLU A 169 -15.61 6.06 -28.85
N LYS A 170 -15.49 7.21 -29.53
CA LYS A 170 -14.62 8.31 -29.11
C LYS A 170 -14.94 8.85 -27.72
N THR A 171 -16.17 8.66 -27.23
CA THR A 171 -16.58 9.09 -25.88
C THR A 171 -15.94 8.27 -24.77
N ASN A 172 -15.48 7.04 -25.07
CA ASN A 172 -14.84 6.15 -24.10
C ASN A 172 -13.38 6.49 -23.82
N TYR A 173 -12.77 7.36 -24.62
CA TYR A 173 -11.34 7.68 -24.53
C TYR A 173 -11.10 9.16 -24.26
N PRO A 174 -11.67 9.79 -23.22
CA PRO A 174 -11.54 11.22 -22.98
C PRO A 174 -10.08 11.65 -22.82
N PHE A 175 -9.83 12.96 -22.92
CA PHE A 175 -8.50 13.47 -22.58
C PHE A 175 -8.21 13.22 -21.10
N MET A 176 -7.02 12.70 -20.84
CA MET A 176 -6.54 12.46 -19.49
C MET A 176 -5.82 13.71 -18.97
N GLU A 177 -6.29 14.23 -17.84
CA GLU A 177 -5.70 15.40 -17.17
C GLU A 177 -4.99 15.04 -15.87
N SER A 178 -5.45 13.98 -15.19
CA SER A 178 -4.80 13.43 -14.02
C SER A 178 -5.22 11.99 -13.78
N ILE A 179 -4.39 11.25 -13.06
CA ILE A 179 -4.77 10.00 -12.40
C ILE A 179 -4.74 10.25 -10.89
N GLU A 180 -5.87 9.97 -10.24
CA GLU A 180 -5.94 9.81 -8.79
C GLU A 180 -5.95 8.31 -8.50
N PRO A 181 -4.82 7.72 -8.06
CA PRO A 181 -4.81 6.33 -7.67
C PRO A 181 -5.65 6.17 -6.41
N LYS A 182 -6.93 5.85 -6.60
CA LYS A 182 -7.79 5.30 -5.56
C LYS A 182 -8.13 3.88 -5.96
N GLY A 183 -7.37 2.93 -5.40
CA GLY A 183 -7.70 1.50 -5.33
C GLY A 183 -7.63 0.68 -6.62
N ASP A 184 -8.14 1.19 -7.74
CA ASP A 184 -8.54 0.33 -8.87
C ASP A 184 -7.60 0.43 -10.09
N LEU A 185 -6.51 1.21 -10.02
CA LEU A 185 -5.56 1.30 -11.13
C LEU A 185 -4.90 -0.04 -11.47
N ILE A 186 -4.72 -0.95 -10.49
CA ILE A 186 -4.25 -2.32 -10.78
C ILE A 186 -5.28 -3.11 -11.59
N GLN A 187 -6.57 -2.86 -11.38
CA GLN A 187 -7.62 -3.50 -12.17
C GLN A 187 -7.64 -2.97 -13.60
N ILE A 188 -7.37 -1.67 -13.77
CA ILE A 188 -7.38 -0.99 -15.06
C ILE A 188 -6.07 -1.27 -15.82
N TYR A 189 -4.93 -1.26 -15.13
CA TYR A 189 -3.58 -1.47 -15.66
C TYR A 189 -2.84 -2.56 -14.85
N PRO A 190 -3.17 -3.84 -15.07
CA PRO A 190 -2.58 -4.94 -14.31
C PRO A 190 -1.06 -5.05 -14.46
N ASP A 191 -0.52 -4.56 -15.58
CA ASP A 191 0.92 -4.58 -15.88
C ASP A 191 1.69 -3.42 -15.20
N LYS A 192 0.99 -2.54 -14.45
CA LYS A 192 1.57 -1.35 -13.80
C LYS A 192 2.25 -0.39 -14.79
N GLU A 193 1.86 -0.44 -16.07
CA GLU A 193 2.31 0.43 -17.14
C GLU A 193 1.13 1.17 -17.74
N VAL A 194 1.27 2.50 -17.87
CA VAL A 194 0.30 3.36 -18.55
C VAL A 194 1.02 4.07 -19.69
N VAL A 195 0.54 3.88 -20.92
CA VAL A 195 1.02 4.61 -22.09
C VAL A 195 0.00 5.67 -22.47
N LEU A 196 0.46 6.92 -22.48
CA LEU A 196 -0.34 8.07 -22.89
C LEU A 196 0.15 8.57 -24.23
N TYR A 197 -0.76 8.61 -25.20
CA TYR A 197 -0.53 9.07 -26.55
C TYR A 197 -1.00 10.51 -26.68
N ALA A 198 -0.14 11.34 -27.28
CA ALA A 198 -0.46 12.71 -27.56
C ALA A 198 -1.51 12.80 -28.67
N HIS A 199 -2.59 13.52 -28.42
CA HIS A 199 -3.64 13.75 -29.41
C HIS A 199 -3.55 15.19 -29.94
N TYR A 200 -3.64 15.29 -31.26
CA TYR A 200 -3.43 16.50 -32.03
C TYR A 200 -4.68 16.83 -32.85
N ARG A 201 -4.91 18.13 -33.06
CA ARG A 201 -5.98 18.61 -33.94
C ARG A 201 -5.50 19.74 -34.84
N ASN A 202 -5.84 19.62 -36.12
CA ASN A 202 -5.75 20.72 -37.07
C ASN A 202 -6.87 21.70 -36.80
N PHE A 203 -6.50 22.93 -36.50
CA PHE A 203 -7.43 24.05 -36.42
C PHE A 203 -7.40 24.73 -37.78
N PRO A 204 -8.53 24.83 -38.51
CA PRO A 204 -8.56 25.59 -39.75
C PRO A 204 -8.04 27.00 -39.45
N SER A 205 -7.15 27.50 -40.30
CA SER A 205 -6.70 28.89 -40.25
C SER A 205 -7.93 29.79 -40.33
N SER A 206 -8.17 30.52 -39.25
CA SER A 206 -9.19 31.58 -39.13
C SER A 206 -8.95 32.69 -40.13
#